data_AF-A0A6J0M8H9-F1
#
_entry.id   AF-A0A6J0M8H9-F1
#
_cell.length_a   1.000
_cell.length_b   1.000
_cell.length_c   1.000
_cell.angle_alpha   90.00
_cell.angle_beta   90.00
_cell.angle_gamma   90.00
#
_symmetry.space_group_name_H-M   'P 1'
#
loop_
_entity.id
_entity.type
_entity.pdbx_description
1 polymer ?
#
loop_
_entity_poly.entity_id
_entity_poly.type
_entity_poly.pdbx_seq_one_letter_code
_entity_poly.pdbx_strand_id
1 'polypeptide(L)'
;MDEPGHETDIPGCRQSDMKQSFRAALLSLLTACSRQDFLEIFSKFGVAEQNTLYRLYTQVIVNLHQTLEDDFDAHCQEFQVGPILDKVEELVEEQSLDPLFSDKTNVMDFANDLTAAKKREIQRLTASLQRAEEQNRQMEARIRLLKEQPQEASDTANAIKKMKTGITAYFEGNDKLPPT
;
A
#
# COMPACT_ATOMS: atom_id res chain seq x y z
N MET A 1 23.85 27.01 -0.40
CA MET A 1 23.07 28.00 0.36
C MET A 1 21.64 27.63 0.07
N ASP A 2 21.08 26.79 0.93
CA ASP A 2 19.69 26.36 0.82
C ASP A 2 18.85 27.48 1.42
N GLU A 3 17.90 28.00 0.64
CA GLU A 3 16.91 28.97 1.13
C GLU A 3 16.02 28.30 2.18
N PRO A 4 15.74 28.97 3.32
CA PRO A 4 14.74 28.48 4.25
C PRO A 4 13.37 28.73 3.63
N GLY A 5 12.64 27.65 3.37
CA GLY A 5 11.26 27.71 2.92
C GLY A 5 10.43 28.56 3.88
N HIS A 6 9.61 29.45 3.33
CA HIS A 6 8.57 30.14 4.07
C HIS A 6 7.59 29.11 4.63
N GLU A 7 7.73 28.79 5.92
CA GLU A 7 6.60 28.36 6.74
C GLU A 7 5.55 29.45 6.62
N THR A 8 4.41 29.10 6.03
CA THR A 8 3.28 30.01 5.93
C THR A 8 2.65 30.02 7.31
N ASP A 9 2.87 31.11 8.06
CA ASP A 9 2.30 31.42 9.38
C ASP A 9 0.76 31.63 9.32
N ILE A 10 0.03 30.70 8.71
CA ILE A 10 -1.43 30.69 8.77
C ILE A 10 -1.79 29.67 9.86
N PRO A 11 -2.32 30.14 11.01
CA PRO A 11 -2.86 29.26 12.05
C PRO A 11 -3.75 28.18 11.46
N GLY A 12 -3.48 26.91 11.79
CA GLY A 12 -4.33 25.81 11.40
C GLY A 12 -5.72 25.95 12.02
N CYS A 13 -6.75 25.41 11.34
CA CYS A 13 -8.14 25.53 11.79
C CYS A 13 -8.33 25.01 13.23
N ARG A 14 -7.56 23.99 13.65
CA ARG A 14 -7.59 23.44 15.01
C ARG A 14 -7.26 24.45 16.09
N GLN A 15 -6.27 25.32 15.85
CA GLN A 15 -5.87 26.33 16.83
C GLN A 15 -6.96 27.39 16.99
N SER A 16 -7.52 27.88 15.88
CA SER A 16 -8.62 28.84 15.92
C SER A 16 -9.88 28.25 16.57
N ASP A 17 -10.21 26.99 16.27
CA ASP A 17 -11.37 26.28 16.81
C ASP A 17 -11.25 26.10 18.34
N MET A 18 -10.04 25.76 18.82
CA MET A 18 -9.78 25.65 20.26
C MET A 18 -9.97 27.00 20.95
N LYS A 19 -9.36 28.08 20.43
CA LYS A 19 -9.49 29.44 21.00
C LYS A 19 -10.95 29.91 20.99
N GLN A 20 -11.67 29.65 19.90
CA GLN A 20 -13.09 29.98 19.80
C GLN A 20 -13.92 29.21 20.81
N SER A 21 -13.66 27.91 20.99
CA SER A 21 -14.34 27.06 21.97
C SER A 21 -14.10 27.55 23.40
N PHE A 22 -12.86 27.91 23.73
CA PHE A 22 -12.51 28.48 25.03
C PHE A 22 -13.25 29.80 25.28
N ARG A 23 -13.23 30.74 24.33
CA ARG A 23 -13.96 32.01 24.45
C ARG A 23 -15.46 31.82 24.61
N ALA A 24 -16.05 30.88 23.88
CA ALA A 24 -17.46 30.55 24.02
C ALA A 24 -17.79 30.00 25.43
N ALA A 25 -16.93 29.13 25.97
CA ALA A 25 -17.06 28.64 27.35
C ALA A 25 -16.90 29.76 28.37
N LEU A 26 -15.93 30.66 28.18
CA LEU A 26 -15.67 31.78 29.08
C LEU A 26 -16.81 32.81 29.09
N LEU A 27 -17.50 33.02 27.96
CA LEU A 27 -18.68 33.89 27.88
C LEU A 27 -19.82 33.45 28.81
N SER A 28 -19.89 32.16 29.16
CA SER A 28 -20.87 31.66 30.14
C SER A 28 -20.68 32.32 31.51
N LEU A 29 -19.45 32.69 31.89
CA LEU A 29 -19.14 33.38 33.13
C LEU A 29 -19.72 34.81 33.15
N LEU A 30 -19.65 35.53 32.03
CA LEU A 30 -20.21 36.87 31.90
C LEU A 30 -21.75 36.87 31.93
N THR A 31 -22.36 35.74 31.55
CA THR A 31 -23.82 35.61 31.38
C THR A 31 -24.49 34.81 32.50
N ALA A 32 -23.72 34.28 33.46
CA ALA A 32 -24.22 33.40 34.52
C ALA A 32 -25.19 34.06 35.52
N CYS A 33 -25.17 35.39 35.66
CA CYS A 33 -26.05 36.11 36.57
C CYS A 33 -26.62 37.34 35.87
N SER A 34 -27.94 37.37 35.70
CA SER A 34 -28.61 38.54 35.18
C SER A 34 -28.64 39.64 36.24
N ARG A 35 -28.85 40.88 35.79
CA ARG A 35 -29.10 42.00 36.71
C ARG A 35 -30.28 41.72 37.63
N GLN A 36 -31.34 41.09 37.13
CA GLN A 36 -32.54 40.83 37.91
C GLN A 36 -32.27 39.84 39.05
N ASP A 37 -31.58 38.74 38.75
CA ASP A 37 -31.20 37.73 39.74
C ASP A 37 -30.32 38.36 40.83
N PHE A 38 -29.38 39.23 40.43
CA PHE A 38 -28.53 39.95 41.36
C PHE A 38 -29.34 40.85 42.31
N LEU A 39 -30.28 41.64 41.78
CA LEU A 39 -31.12 42.52 42.59
C LEU A 39 -32.02 41.74 43.55
N GLU A 40 -32.50 40.56 43.16
CA GLU A 40 -33.29 39.67 44.02
C GLU A 40 -32.46 39.13 45.20
N ILE A 41 -31.23 38.65 44.93
CA ILE A 41 -30.29 38.18 45.96
C ILE A 41 -29.98 39.28 46.98
N PHE A 42 -29.80 40.52 46.51
CA PHE A 42 -29.49 41.68 47.34
C PHE A 42 -30.74 42.54 47.67
N SER A 43 -31.93 41.95 47.65
CA SER A 43 -33.22 42.63 47.91
C SER A 43 -33.34 43.31 49.28
N LYS A 44 -32.52 42.91 50.26
CA LYS A 44 -32.46 43.53 51.59
C LYS A 44 -31.76 44.90 51.61
N PHE A 45 -30.98 45.21 50.58
CA PHE A 45 -30.25 46.48 50.45
C PHE A 45 -31.11 47.54 49.77
N GLY A 46 -30.79 48.82 50.01
CA GLY A 46 -31.42 49.92 49.28
C GLY A 46 -31.01 49.93 47.80
N VAL A 47 -31.84 50.53 46.94
CA VAL A 47 -31.61 50.60 45.48
C VAL A 47 -30.24 51.20 45.13
N ALA A 48 -29.78 52.21 45.88
CA ALA A 48 -28.46 52.84 45.66
C ALA A 48 -27.29 51.88 45.97
N GLU A 49 -27.42 51.11 47.04
CA GLU A 49 -26.44 50.10 47.48
C GLU A 49 -26.41 48.93 46.49
N GLN A 50 -27.59 48.44 46.08
CA GLN A 50 -27.72 47.40 45.06
C GLN A 50 -27.05 47.78 43.74
N ASN A 51 -27.25 49.00 43.24
CA ASN A 51 -26.59 49.46 42.02
C ASN A 51 -25.07 49.57 42.18
N THR A 52 -24.59 49.95 43.37
CA THR A 52 -23.16 50.01 43.68
C THR A 52 -22.54 48.61 43.72
N LEU A 53 -23.22 47.66 44.37
CA LEU A 53 -22.83 46.25 44.42
C LEU A 53 -22.84 45.61 43.03
N TYR A 54 -23.85 45.89 42.21
CA TYR A 54 -23.91 45.37 40.85
C TYR A 54 -22.77 45.90 39.99
N ARG A 55 -22.42 47.19 40.10
CA ARG A 55 -21.25 47.76 39.41
C ARG A 55 -19.94 47.09 39.84
N LEU A 56 -19.77 46.84 41.15
CA LEU A 56 -18.60 46.12 41.66
C LEU A 56 -18.56 44.68 41.14
N TYR A 57 -19.70 43.98 41.16
CA TYR A 57 -19.84 42.63 40.60
C TYR A 57 -19.43 42.60 39.12
N THR A 58 -19.98 43.49 38.29
CA THR A 58 -19.60 43.57 36.87
C THR A 58 -18.10 43.82 36.71
N GLN A 59 -17.51 44.70 37.51
CA GLN A 59 -16.06 44.96 37.46
C GLN A 59 -15.24 43.71 37.78
N VAL A 60 -15.63 42.95 38.82
CA VAL A 60 -14.96 41.70 39.20
C VAL A 60 -15.06 40.68 38.08
N ILE A 61 -16.24 40.51 37.49
CA ILE A 61 -16.50 39.54 36.43
C ILE A 61 -15.72 39.88 35.15
N VAL A 62 -15.67 41.16 34.75
CA VAL A 62 -14.88 41.61 33.59
C VAL A 62 -13.38 41.39 33.82
N ASN A 63 -12.88 41.75 35.00
CA ASN A 63 -11.47 41.52 35.34
C ASN A 63 -11.13 40.03 35.34
N LEU A 64 -11.99 39.19 35.94
CA LEU A 64 -11.79 37.74 35.96
C LEU A 64 -11.78 37.15 34.54
N HIS A 65 -12.69 37.59 33.67
CA HIS A 65 -12.69 37.19 32.25
C HIS A 65 -11.37 37.53 31.57
N GLN A 66 -10.88 38.77 31.72
CA GLN A 66 -9.62 39.19 31.11
C GLN A 66 -8.44 38.38 31.64
N THR A 67 -8.33 38.20 32.96
CA THR A 67 -7.27 37.41 33.57
C THR A 67 -7.27 35.97 33.07
N LEU A 68 -8.44 35.33 32.94
CA LEU A 68 -8.53 33.97 32.43
C LEU A 68 -8.14 33.87 30.95
N GLU A 69 -8.46 34.87 30.13
CA GLU A 69 -8.03 34.91 28.72
C GLU A 69 -6.52 35.10 28.60
N ASP A 70 -5.94 36.02 29.38
CA ASP A 70 -4.50 36.27 29.40
C ASP A 70 -3.72 35.03 29.90
N ASP A 71 -4.18 34.40 30.98
CA ASP A 71 -3.57 33.19 31.53
C ASP A 71 -3.66 32.04 30.53
N PHE A 72 -4.82 31.85 29.87
CA PHE A 72 -4.98 30.82 28.84
C PHE A 72 -4.02 31.02 27.67
N ASP A 73 -3.89 32.24 27.17
CA ASP A 73 -2.97 32.55 26.08
C ASP A 73 -1.51 32.35 26.52
N ALA A 74 -1.15 32.72 27.75
CA ALA A 74 0.19 32.49 28.31
C ALA A 74 0.52 30.99 28.41
N HIS A 75 -0.41 30.17 28.91
CA HIS A 75 -0.23 28.71 28.96
C HIS A 75 -0.14 28.11 27.56
N CYS A 76 -0.97 28.57 26.61
CA CYS A 76 -0.89 28.10 25.22
C CYS A 76 0.48 28.38 24.59
N GLN A 77 1.10 29.52 24.91
CA GLN A 77 2.45 29.86 24.47
C GLN A 77 3.51 29.00 25.19
N GLU A 78 3.43 28.87 26.51
CA GLU A 78 4.36 28.07 27.32
C GLU A 78 4.43 26.61 26.83
N PHE A 79 3.28 26.01 26.58
CA PHE A 79 3.17 24.62 26.15
C PHE A 79 3.24 24.43 24.63
N GLN A 80 3.51 25.49 23.87
CA GLN A 80 3.58 25.46 22.40
C GLN A 80 2.34 24.81 21.75
N VAL A 81 1.16 25.08 22.31
CA VAL A 81 -0.10 24.45 21.86
C VAL A 81 -0.39 24.78 20.40
N GLY A 82 -0.13 26.03 19.98
CA GLY A 82 -0.29 26.45 18.59
C GLY A 82 0.53 25.59 17.61
N PRO A 83 1.87 25.63 17.70
CA PRO A 83 2.73 24.81 16.85
C PRO A 83 2.40 23.32 16.85
N ILE A 84 2.02 22.75 18.00
CA ILE A 84 1.62 21.34 18.10
C ILE A 84 0.33 21.09 17.30
N LEU A 85 -0.68 21.95 17.44
CA LEU A 85 -1.94 21.81 16.70
C LEU A 85 -1.76 22.02 15.20
N ASP A 86 -0.88 22.95 14.80
CA ASP A 86 -0.52 23.15 13.39
C ASP A 86 0.16 21.90 12.83
N LYS A 87 1.09 21.29 13.59
CA LYS A 87 1.75 20.05 13.17
C LYS A 87 0.78 18.87 13.07
N VAL A 88 -0.19 18.79 13.99
CA VAL A 88 -1.24 17.77 13.92
C VAL A 88 -2.10 17.96 12.66
N GLU A 89 -2.44 19.19 12.31
CA GLU A 89 -3.20 19.47 11.08
C GLU A 89 -2.43 19.04 9.83
N GLU A 90 -1.14 19.41 9.74
CA GLU A 90 -0.25 19.00 8.65
C GLU A 90 -0.17 17.47 8.53
N LEU A 91 0.03 16.74 9.64
CA LEU A 91 0.10 15.28 9.63
C LEU A 91 -1.23 14.63 9.21
N VAL A 92 -2.36 15.20 9.61
CA VAL A 92 -3.69 14.72 9.21
C VAL A 92 -3.91 14.96 7.71
N GLU A 93 -3.50 16.11 7.20
CA GLU A 93 -3.56 16.41 5.76
C GLU A 93 -2.66 15.45 4.97
N GLU A 94 -1.39 15.27 5.36
CA GLU A 94 -0.47 14.30 4.75
C GLU A 94 -1.06 12.89 4.73
N GLN A 95 -1.60 12.44 5.87
CA GLN A 95 -2.24 11.13 6.00
C GLN A 95 -3.46 10.99 5.07
N SER A 96 -4.24 12.07 4.89
CA SER A 96 -5.41 12.05 4.01
C SER A 96 -5.05 11.92 2.53
N LEU A 97 -3.86 12.39 2.15
CA LEU A 97 -3.33 12.31 0.80
C LEU A 97 -2.61 10.99 0.53
N ASP A 98 -2.16 10.27 1.56
CA ASP A 98 -1.48 8.98 1.41
C ASP A 98 -2.48 7.89 0.98
N PRO A 99 -2.40 7.41 -0.28
CA PRO A 99 -3.30 6.37 -0.78
C PRO A 99 -3.09 5.05 -0.04
N LEU A 100 -1.98 4.81 0.65
CA LEU A 100 -1.72 3.58 1.39
C LEU A 100 -2.31 3.61 2.82
N PHE A 101 -2.63 4.80 3.32
CA PHE A 101 -3.15 4.99 4.68
C PHE A 101 -4.67 4.92 4.77
N SER A 102 -5.38 4.94 3.64
CA SER A 102 -6.83 4.79 3.63
C SER A 102 -7.22 3.34 3.91
N ASP A 103 -8.20 3.13 4.80
CA ASP A 103 -8.87 1.83 5.04
C ASP A 103 -9.43 1.18 3.75
N LYS A 104 -9.54 1.94 2.65
CA LYS A 104 -10.02 1.45 1.35
C LYS A 104 -8.93 0.78 0.51
N THR A 105 -7.67 0.94 0.86
CA THR A 105 -6.57 0.43 0.05
C THR A 105 -6.28 -0.97 0.52
N ASN A 106 -6.97 -1.93 -0.09
CA ASN A 106 -6.81 -3.33 0.25
C ASN A 106 -5.51 -3.88 -0.36
N VAL A 107 -4.38 -3.36 0.12
CA VAL A 107 -3.03 -3.81 -0.22
C VAL A 107 -2.89 -5.31 0.03
N MET A 108 -3.59 -5.82 1.05
CA MET A 108 -3.63 -7.24 1.37
C MET A 108 -4.31 -8.06 0.26
N ASP A 109 -5.46 -7.62 -0.25
CA ASP A 109 -6.15 -8.27 -1.37
C ASP A 109 -5.31 -8.23 -2.64
N PHE A 110 -4.67 -7.10 -2.93
CA PHE A 110 -3.77 -7.00 -4.08
C PHE A 110 -2.58 -7.97 -3.94
N ALA A 111 -1.99 -8.09 -2.75
CA ALA A 111 -0.91 -9.03 -2.47
C ALA A 111 -1.38 -10.49 -2.61
N ASN A 112 -2.60 -10.80 -2.15
CA ASN A 112 -3.21 -12.13 -2.28
C ASN A 112 -3.48 -12.48 -3.75
N ASP A 113 -4.06 -11.58 -4.53
CA ASP A 113 -4.33 -11.75 -5.95
C ASP A 113 -3.05 -11.94 -6.76
N LEU A 114 -2.03 -11.12 -6.48
CA LEU A 114 -0.72 -11.23 -7.11
C LEU A 114 -0.05 -12.56 -6.77
N THR A 115 -0.14 -13.00 -5.52
CA THR A 115 0.39 -14.29 -5.06
C THR A 115 -0.32 -15.45 -5.76
N ALA A 116 -1.65 -15.40 -5.85
CA ALA A 116 -2.44 -16.41 -6.55
C ALA A 116 -2.12 -16.45 -8.06
N ALA A 117 -1.94 -15.29 -8.70
CA ALA A 117 -1.55 -15.19 -10.10
C ALA A 117 -0.15 -15.78 -10.34
N LYS A 118 0.83 -15.44 -9.50
CA LYS A 118 2.20 -15.98 -9.59
C LYS A 118 2.23 -17.49 -9.37
N LYS A 119 1.47 -18.03 -8.42
CA LYS A 119 1.36 -19.47 -8.19
C LYS A 119 0.81 -20.22 -9.41
N ARG A 120 -0.25 -19.69 -10.04
CA ARG A 120 -0.81 -20.23 -11.29
C ARG A 120 0.21 -20.22 -12.43
N GLU A 121 0.95 -19.13 -12.57
CA GLU A 121 1.95 -19.01 -13.62
C GLU A 121 3.11 -19.98 -13.43
N ILE A 122 3.61 -20.15 -12.20
CA ILE A 122 4.63 -21.15 -11.88
C ILE A 122 4.15 -22.55 -12.25
N GLN A 123 2.93 -22.93 -11.86
CA GLN A 123 2.36 -24.24 -12.19
C GLN A 123 2.26 -24.46 -13.71
N ARG A 124 1.82 -23.44 -14.46
CA ARG A 124 1.74 -23.49 -15.92
C ARG A 124 3.11 -23.69 -16.57
N LEU A 125 4.11 -22.93 -16.11
CA LEU A 125 5.48 -23.04 -16.63
C LEU A 125 6.11 -24.38 -16.30
N THR A 126 5.93 -24.89 -15.07
CA THR A 126 6.40 -26.23 -14.68
C THR A 126 5.80 -27.33 -15.56
N ALA A 127 4.49 -27.28 -15.82
CA ALA A 127 3.83 -28.26 -16.69
C ALA A 127 4.27 -28.15 -18.17
N SER A 128 4.65 -26.95 -18.62
CA SER A 128 5.22 -26.75 -19.94
C SER A 128 6.64 -27.31 -20.04
N LEU A 129 7.46 -27.10 -19.00
CA LEU A 129 8.83 -27.60 -18.94
C LEU A 129 8.86 -29.13 -18.93
N GLN A 130 8.04 -29.78 -18.10
CA GLN A 130 7.94 -31.24 -18.04
C GLN A 130 7.59 -31.87 -19.39
N ARG A 131 6.68 -31.23 -20.15
CA ARG A 131 6.32 -31.70 -21.51
C ARG A 131 7.49 -31.56 -22.48
N ALA A 132 8.21 -30.44 -22.44
CA ALA A 132 9.38 -30.24 -23.29
C ALA A 132 10.50 -31.25 -22.95
N GLU A 133 10.74 -31.52 -21.67
CA GLU A 133 11.71 -32.52 -21.21
C GLU A 133 11.34 -33.93 -21.65
N GLU A 134 10.07 -34.31 -21.59
CA GLU A 134 9.59 -35.60 -22.08
C GLU A 134 9.77 -35.73 -23.60
N GLN A 135 9.44 -34.68 -24.36
CA GLN A 135 9.66 -34.66 -25.81
C GLN A 135 11.16 -34.78 -26.16
N ASN A 136 12.03 -34.08 -25.43
CA ASN A 136 13.48 -34.21 -25.60
C ASN A 136 13.95 -35.64 -25.30
N ARG A 137 13.50 -36.25 -24.20
CA ARG A 137 13.84 -37.65 -23.87
C ARG A 137 13.41 -38.62 -24.97
N GLN A 138 12.21 -38.47 -25.51
CA GLN A 138 11.72 -39.29 -26.63
C GLN A 138 12.55 -39.08 -27.91
N MET A 139 12.92 -37.83 -28.20
CA MET A 139 13.74 -37.51 -29.37
C MET A 139 15.16 -38.06 -29.24
N GLU A 140 15.77 -37.94 -28.05
CA GLU A 140 17.07 -38.55 -27.77
C GLU A 140 17.03 -40.08 -27.90
N ALA A 141 15.98 -40.74 -27.38
CA ALA A 141 15.82 -42.17 -27.52
C ALA A 141 15.73 -42.60 -29.00
N ARG A 142 14.97 -41.85 -29.82
CA ARG A 142 14.90 -42.07 -31.28
C ARG A 142 16.25 -41.89 -31.96
N ILE A 143 17.00 -40.84 -31.60
CA ILE A 143 18.34 -40.59 -32.16
C ILE A 143 19.29 -41.74 -31.81
N ARG A 144 19.23 -42.30 -30.59
CA ARG A 144 20.06 -43.46 -30.19
C ARG A 144 19.72 -44.70 -31.00
N LEU A 145 18.43 -45.04 -31.13
CA LEU A 145 17.96 -46.16 -31.96
C LEU A 145 18.49 -46.07 -33.41
N LEU A 146 18.36 -44.90 -34.03
CA LEU A 146 18.85 -44.68 -35.40
C LEU A 146 20.38 -44.80 -35.53
N LYS A 147 21.13 -44.45 -34.48
CA LYS A 147 22.59 -44.61 -34.45
C LYS A 147 23.04 -46.06 -34.25
N GLU A 148 22.21 -46.92 -33.65
CA GLU A 148 22.50 -48.34 -33.40
C GLU A 148 22.01 -49.27 -34.53
N GLN A 149 21.13 -48.78 -35.40
CA GLN A 149 20.65 -49.47 -36.61
C GLN A 149 21.63 -49.67 -37.80
N PRO A 150 22.91 -49.20 -37.82
CA PRO A 150 23.83 -49.48 -38.94
C PRO A 150 24.16 -50.96 -39.17
N GLN A 151 23.95 -51.83 -38.18
CA GLN A 151 24.35 -53.25 -38.27
C GLN A 151 23.46 -54.05 -39.22
N GLU A 152 22.14 -53.82 -39.23
CA GLU A 152 21.22 -54.57 -40.11
C GLU A 152 21.39 -54.20 -41.59
N ALA A 153 21.83 -52.97 -41.90
CA ALA A 153 22.17 -52.55 -43.26
C ALA A 153 23.44 -53.23 -43.79
N SER A 154 24.40 -53.53 -42.92
CA SER A 154 25.61 -54.30 -43.24
C SER A 154 25.28 -55.77 -43.52
N ASP A 155 24.41 -56.37 -42.70
CA ASP A 155 24.02 -57.78 -42.85
C ASP A 155 23.19 -58.02 -44.12
N THR A 156 22.30 -57.09 -44.48
CA THR A 156 21.57 -57.14 -45.75
C THR A 156 22.48 -56.91 -46.96
N ALA A 157 23.44 -55.99 -46.89
CA ALA A 157 24.43 -55.81 -47.95
C ALA A 157 25.28 -57.08 -48.17
N ASN A 158 25.65 -57.78 -47.09
CA ASN A 158 26.44 -59.01 -47.16
C ASN A 158 25.62 -60.19 -47.71
N ALA A 159 24.33 -60.29 -47.36
CA ALA A 159 23.40 -61.26 -47.91
C ALA A 159 23.16 -61.06 -49.42
N ILE A 160 23.00 -59.81 -49.87
CA ILE A 160 22.86 -59.46 -51.29
C ILE A 160 24.14 -59.83 -52.06
N LYS A 161 25.32 -59.59 -51.47
CA LYS A 161 26.59 -59.99 -52.07
C LYS A 161 26.69 -61.50 -52.24
N LYS A 162 26.33 -62.29 -51.21
CA LYS A 162 26.27 -63.76 -51.30
C LYS A 162 25.30 -64.25 -52.37
N MET A 163 24.10 -63.67 -52.45
CA MET A 163 23.11 -64.03 -53.46
C MET A 163 23.63 -63.73 -54.88
N LYS A 164 24.26 -62.57 -55.08
CA LYS A 164 24.84 -62.20 -56.37
C LYS A 164 25.93 -63.18 -56.80
N THR A 165 26.82 -63.58 -55.89
CA THR A 165 27.85 -64.60 -56.17
C THR A 165 27.25 -65.97 -56.51
N GLY A 166 26.20 -66.39 -55.80
CA GLY A 166 25.50 -67.66 -56.07
C GLY A 166 24.79 -67.67 -57.42
N ILE A 167 24.22 -66.54 -57.84
CA ILE A 167 23.59 -66.38 -59.17
C ILE A 167 24.66 -66.42 -60.27
N THR A 168 25.79 -65.72 -60.10
CA THR A 168 26.89 -65.76 -61.09
C THR A 168 27.44 -67.18 -61.27
N ALA A 169 27.62 -67.95 -60.19
CA ALA A 169 28.08 -69.33 -60.25
C ALA A 169 27.10 -70.27 -61.01
N TYR A 170 25.79 -69.96 -60.99
CA TYR A 170 24.78 -70.69 -61.76
C TYR A 170 24.83 -70.37 -63.26
N PHE A 171 25.18 -69.13 -63.63
CA PHE A 171 25.30 -68.73 -65.04
C PHE A 171 26.63 -69.15 -65.67
N GLU A 172 27.72 -69.28 -64.90
CA GLU A 172 29.00 -69.80 -65.38
C GLU A 172 29.01 -71.34 -65.58
N GLY A 173 28.00 -72.05 -65.08
CA GLY A 173 27.90 -73.52 -65.17
C GLY A 173 27.31 -74.07 -66.47
N ASN A 174 26.76 -73.24 -67.36
CA ASN A 174 26.04 -73.69 -68.57
C ASN A 174 26.81 -73.57 -69.90
N ASP A 175 28.09 -73.14 -69.90
CA ASP A 175 28.90 -73.06 -71.12
C ASP A 175 29.79 -74.30 -71.35
N LYS A 176 29.23 -75.51 -71.21
CA LYS A 176 29.87 -76.72 -71.77
C LYS A 176 28.83 -77.70 -72.34
N LEU A 177 28.75 -77.76 -73.67
CA LEU A 177 28.41 -78.95 -74.47
C LEU A 177 29.04 -78.79 -75.89
N PRO A 178 29.32 -79.87 -76.62
CA PRO A 178 30.58 -80.16 -77.32
C PRO A 178 30.50 -79.87 -78.83
N PRO A 179 31.58 -80.06 -79.60
CA PRO A 179 31.70 -79.49 -80.95
C PRO A 179 30.95 -80.32 -81.99
N THR A 180 30.27 -79.66 -82.93
CA THR A 180 30.52 -79.73 -84.38
C THR A 180 29.77 -78.63 -85.11
#